data_AF-A0A8S9LQH6-F1
#
_entry.id   AF-A0A8S9LQH6-F1
#
_cell.length_a   1.000
_cell.length_b   1.000
_cell.length_c   1.000
_cell.angle_alpha   90.00
_cell.angle_beta   90.00
_cell.angle_gamma   90.00
#
_symmetry.space_group_name_H-M   'P 1'
#
loop_
_entity.id
_entity.type
_entity.pdbx_description
1 polymer ?
#
loop_
_entity_poly.entity_id
_entity_poly.type
_entity_poly.pdbx_seq_one_letter_code
_entity_poly.pdbx_strand_id
1 'polypeptide(L)'
;MAKARKPKNDEAPGAKPSENSGAKVLHQKICLSIDFKKRRIYGYTELEVSVPDIGIVGLHAENLVIESVLVDGEPTVFEYYPHHGNPEPESNWSSVSDPASAADAAAMDYVGVLKKEDTANLLINCCKPSSKDLSEQLDNVALENGSQSSGEAKQVRMNYISETDGCLTTTL
;
A
#
# COMPACT_ATOMS: atom_id res chain seq x y z
N MET A 1 11.76 59.60 19.26
CA MET A 1 10.67 59.22 18.33
C MET A 1 11.24 58.42 17.19
N ALA A 2 10.88 57.14 17.09
CA ALA A 2 10.80 56.36 15.85
C ALA A 2 10.06 55.07 16.21
N LYS A 3 8.78 54.96 15.83
CA LYS A 3 7.97 53.75 16.06
C LYS A 3 8.36 52.69 15.02
N ALA A 4 8.68 51.48 15.48
CA ALA A 4 8.86 50.32 14.62
C ALA A 4 7.53 49.95 13.94
N ARG A 5 7.52 49.88 12.61
CA ARG A 5 6.37 49.38 11.83
C ARG A 5 6.46 47.86 11.70
N LYS A 6 5.46 47.14 12.20
CA LYS A 6 5.21 45.73 11.84
C LYS A 6 4.72 45.66 10.38
N PRO A 7 5.23 44.75 9.54
CA PRO A 7 4.49 44.31 8.38
C PRO A 7 3.41 43.32 8.82
N LYS A 8 2.14 43.66 8.56
CA LYS A 8 1.05 42.69 8.43
C LYS A 8 1.21 42.07 7.05
N ASN A 9 1.46 40.76 6.97
CA ASN A 9 1.12 39.99 5.79
C ASN A 9 -0.09 39.14 6.19
N ASP A 10 -1.24 39.48 5.61
CA ASP A 10 -2.46 38.69 5.70
C ASP A 10 -2.25 37.42 4.87
N GLU A 11 -1.85 36.33 5.53
CA GLU A 11 -1.94 35.00 4.96
C GLU A 11 -3.31 34.42 5.31
N ALA A 12 -4.07 34.09 4.27
CA ALA A 12 -5.47 33.71 4.33
C ALA A 12 -5.74 32.54 5.30
N PRO A 13 -6.72 32.64 6.21
CA PRO A 13 -7.15 31.52 7.03
C PRO A 13 -8.09 30.65 6.19
N GLY A 14 -7.56 29.69 5.44
CA GLY A 14 -8.44 28.88 4.59
C GLY A 14 -7.81 27.70 3.86
N ALA A 15 -6.50 27.59 3.79
CA ALA A 15 -5.85 26.36 3.33
C ALA A 15 -5.26 25.65 4.54
N LYS A 16 -6.09 24.93 5.30
CA LYS A 16 -5.54 23.75 5.97
C LYS A 16 -4.91 22.93 4.84
N PRO A 17 -3.65 22.49 4.94
CA PRO A 17 -3.24 21.35 4.14
C PRO A 17 -4.34 20.33 4.39
N SER A 18 -5.04 19.86 3.35
CA SER A 18 -5.78 18.63 3.51
C SER A 18 -4.71 17.66 3.98
N GLU A 19 -4.72 17.34 5.27
CA GLU A 19 -3.94 16.22 5.76
C GLU A 19 -4.64 15.03 5.14
N ASN A 20 -4.25 14.70 3.91
CA ASN A 20 -4.46 13.41 3.30
C ASN A 20 -3.60 12.47 4.15
N SER A 21 -3.99 12.30 5.41
CA SER A 21 -3.37 11.40 6.35
C SER A 21 -3.65 10.04 5.75
N GLY A 22 -2.70 9.56 4.94
CA GLY A 22 -2.72 8.21 4.42
C GLY A 22 -2.93 7.22 5.56
N ALA A 23 -3.31 5.99 5.21
CA ALA A 23 -3.50 4.95 6.20
C ALA A 23 -2.29 4.88 7.14
N LYS A 24 -2.54 4.91 8.46
CA LYS A 24 -1.49 4.77 9.47
C LYS A 24 -1.57 3.39 10.07
N VAL A 25 -0.47 2.65 10.04
CA VAL A 25 -0.35 1.37 10.74
C VAL A 25 -0.09 1.66 12.22
N LEU A 26 -0.99 1.21 13.07
CA LEU A 26 -0.93 1.34 14.53
C LEU A 26 -0.24 0.12 15.17
N HIS A 27 -0.51 -1.07 14.62
CA HIS A 27 0.09 -2.33 15.06
C HIS A 27 0.25 -3.30 13.90
N GLN A 28 1.27 -4.16 13.97
CA GLN A 28 1.53 -5.19 12.97
C GLN A 28 1.92 -6.50 13.66
N LYS A 29 1.29 -7.59 13.21
CA LYS A 29 1.66 -8.96 13.56
C LYS A 29 1.86 -9.75 12.28
N ILE A 30 2.92 -10.55 12.26
CA ILE A 30 3.30 -11.38 11.13
C ILE A 30 3.38 -12.83 11.61
N CYS A 31 2.76 -13.75 10.86
CA CYS A 31 2.81 -15.18 11.13
C CYS A 31 3.25 -15.89 9.85
N LEU A 32 4.45 -16.47 9.88
CA LEU A 32 5.07 -17.10 8.72
C LEU A 32 5.30 -18.59 8.97
N SER A 33 5.29 -19.34 7.88
CA SER A 33 5.72 -20.72 7.79
C SER A 33 6.59 -20.87 6.56
N ILE A 34 7.69 -21.64 6.69
CA ILE A 34 8.70 -21.77 5.65
C ILE A 34 8.73 -23.24 5.21
N ASP A 35 8.44 -23.49 3.94
CA ASP A 35 8.60 -24.79 3.30
C ASP A 35 9.89 -24.79 2.46
N PHE A 36 10.96 -25.36 3.02
CA PHE A 36 12.25 -25.48 2.34
C PHE A 36 12.21 -26.39 1.11
N LYS A 37 11.32 -27.39 1.07
CA LYS A 37 11.23 -28.32 -0.07
C LYS A 37 10.59 -27.63 -1.27
N LYS A 38 9.57 -26.81 -1.00
CA LYS A 38 8.87 -26.03 -2.03
C LYS A 38 9.49 -24.67 -2.29
N ARG A 39 10.47 -24.24 -1.47
CA ARG A 39 11.06 -22.89 -1.51
C ARG A 39 9.97 -21.81 -1.44
N ARG A 40 9.08 -21.96 -0.46
CA ARG A 40 7.94 -21.06 -0.27
C ARG A 40 7.87 -20.55 1.15
N ILE A 41 7.49 -19.30 1.27
CA ILE A 41 7.08 -18.69 2.54
C ILE A 41 5.58 -18.48 2.42
N TYR A 42 4.81 -18.92 3.41
CA TYR A 42 3.37 -18.70 3.44
C TYR A 42 2.94 -18.28 4.83
N GLY A 43 1.80 -17.64 4.93
CA GLY A 43 1.29 -17.17 6.20
C GLY A 43 0.39 -15.97 6.04
N TYR A 44 0.40 -15.11 7.04
CA TYR A 44 -0.46 -13.95 7.06
C TYR A 44 0.13 -12.79 7.86
N THR A 45 -0.35 -11.59 7.55
CA THR A 45 -0.09 -10.37 8.32
C THR A 45 -1.42 -9.83 8.84
N GLU A 46 -1.47 -9.49 10.11
CA GLU A 46 -2.55 -8.74 10.76
C GLU A 46 -2.06 -7.30 11.01
N LEU A 47 -2.78 -6.31 10.49
CA LEU A 47 -2.52 -4.89 10.66
C LEU A 47 -3.67 -4.24 11.41
N GLU A 48 -3.36 -3.43 12.40
CA GLU A 48 -4.29 -2.45 12.95
C GLU A 48 -4.02 -1.12 12.23
N VAL A 49 -5.01 -0.58 11.52
CA VAL A 49 -4.84 0.60 10.67
C VAL A 49 -5.86 1.67 10.96
N SER A 50 -5.41 2.93 11.07
CA SER A 50 -6.29 4.08 10.93
C SER A 50 -6.65 4.22 9.45
N VAL A 51 -7.92 4.00 9.11
CA VAL A 51 -8.39 4.07 7.72
C VAL A 51 -8.55 5.54 7.31
N PRO A 52 -8.06 5.94 6.13
CA PRO A 52 -8.25 7.29 5.62
C PRO A 52 -9.73 7.53 5.26
N ASP A 53 -10.14 8.80 5.13
CA ASP A 53 -11.54 9.17 4.82
C ASP A 53 -12.10 8.50 3.56
N ILE A 54 -11.25 8.20 2.59
CA ILE A 54 -11.62 7.52 1.34
C ILE A 54 -11.99 6.04 1.54
N GLY A 55 -11.75 5.47 2.72
CA GLY A 55 -12.09 4.09 3.05
C GLY A 55 -11.19 3.01 2.45
N ILE A 56 -10.17 3.42 1.68
CA ILE A 56 -9.26 2.51 0.95
C ILE A 56 -7.89 2.54 1.61
N VAL A 57 -7.35 1.36 1.90
CA VAL A 57 -5.98 1.18 2.37
C VAL A 57 -5.15 0.59 1.22
N GLY A 58 -4.15 1.35 0.77
CA GLY A 58 -3.17 0.89 -0.21
C GLY A 58 -1.96 0.25 0.46
N LEU A 59 -1.56 -0.94 0.01
CA LEU A 59 -0.38 -1.66 0.46
C LEU A 59 0.49 -2.09 -0.74
N HIS A 60 1.76 -2.36 -0.45
CA HIS A 60 2.67 -3.05 -1.38
C HIS A 60 2.68 -4.55 -1.11
N ALA A 61 2.43 -5.33 -2.16
CA ALA A 61 2.34 -6.78 -2.15
C ALA A 61 2.96 -7.39 -3.42
N GLU A 62 4.09 -6.85 -3.87
CA GLU A 62 4.84 -7.41 -5.01
C GLU A 62 5.41 -8.80 -4.67
N ASN A 63 5.46 -9.70 -5.65
CA ASN A 63 5.95 -11.07 -5.49
C ASN A 63 5.20 -11.91 -4.43
N LEU A 64 3.96 -11.51 -4.13
CA LEU A 64 3.05 -12.24 -3.26
C LEU A 64 1.84 -12.72 -4.06
N VAL A 65 1.45 -13.98 -3.84
CA VAL A 65 0.14 -14.47 -4.20
C VAL A 65 -0.79 -14.17 -3.03
N ILE A 66 -1.70 -13.21 -3.20
CA ILE A 66 -2.70 -12.86 -2.19
C ILE A 66 -3.84 -13.86 -2.26
N GLU A 67 -3.99 -14.68 -1.21
CA GLU A 67 -5.02 -15.71 -1.15
C GLU A 67 -6.37 -15.15 -0.69
N SER A 68 -6.34 -14.27 0.32
CA SER A 68 -7.54 -13.62 0.85
C SER A 68 -7.19 -12.43 1.73
N VAL A 69 -8.15 -11.51 1.85
CA VAL A 69 -8.09 -10.34 2.75
C VAL A 69 -9.34 -10.31 3.61
N LEU A 70 -9.17 -10.06 4.90
CA LEU A 70 -10.25 -9.86 5.87
C LEU A 70 -10.14 -8.47 6.51
N VAL A 71 -11.27 -7.83 6.77
CA VAL A 71 -11.38 -6.58 7.53
C VAL A 71 -12.33 -6.82 8.70
N ASP A 72 -11.84 -6.58 9.92
CA ASP A 72 -12.52 -6.87 11.19
C ASP A 72 -13.03 -8.33 11.28
N GLY A 73 -12.29 -9.26 10.67
CA GLY A 73 -12.62 -10.69 10.64
C GLY A 73 -13.55 -11.12 9.49
N GLU A 74 -14.07 -10.18 8.70
CA GLU A 74 -14.97 -10.47 7.57
C GLU A 74 -14.22 -10.42 6.22
N PRO A 75 -14.48 -11.35 5.28
CA PRO A 75 -13.91 -11.30 3.94
C PRO A 75 -14.25 -9.98 3.24
N THR A 76 -13.28 -9.36 2.57
CA THR A 76 -13.50 -8.13 1.79
C THR A 76 -13.05 -8.28 0.34
N VAL A 77 -13.57 -7.40 -0.51
CA VAL A 77 -13.09 -7.23 -1.88
C VAL A 77 -11.83 -6.36 -1.86
N PHE A 78 -10.84 -6.77 -2.64
CA PHE A 78 -9.60 -6.04 -2.84
C PHE A 78 -9.24 -6.03 -4.32
N GLU A 79 -8.53 -5.00 -4.75
CA GLU A 79 -7.95 -4.91 -6.08
C GLU A 79 -6.45 -5.14 -5.97
N TYR A 80 -5.92 -6.05 -6.80
CA TYR A 80 -4.50 -6.35 -6.85
C TYR A 80 -3.99 -6.13 -8.27
N TYR A 81 -3.06 -5.20 -8.40
CA TYR A 81 -2.44 -4.78 -9.66
C TYR A 81 -0.96 -5.18 -9.63
N PRO A 82 -0.64 -6.48 -9.74
CA PRO A 82 0.75 -6.91 -9.76
C PRO A 82 1.49 -6.18 -10.89
N HIS A 83 2.73 -5.76 -10.65
CA HIS A 83 3.58 -5.21 -11.71
C HIS A 83 4.11 -6.36 -12.56
N HIS A 84 3.22 -7.18 -13.13
CA HIS A 84 3.58 -8.17 -14.13
C HIS A 84 3.95 -7.43 -15.40
N GLY A 85 5.23 -7.46 -15.75
CA GLY A 85 5.67 -7.14 -17.11
C GLY A 85 6.30 -5.77 -17.26
N ASN A 86 7.55 -5.69 -16.83
CA ASN A 86 8.58 -5.63 -17.87
C ASN A 86 9.72 -6.50 -17.37
N PRO A 87 10.25 -7.50 -18.11
CA PRO A 87 11.66 -7.81 -17.92
C PRO A 87 12.35 -6.45 -17.97
N GLU A 88 13.11 -6.09 -16.92
CA GLU A 88 13.92 -4.89 -16.99
C GLU A 88 14.59 -4.87 -18.36
N PRO A 89 14.60 -3.72 -19.09
CA PRO A 89 15.45 -3.64 -20.28
C PRO A 89 16.79 -4.19 -19.85
N GLU A 90 17.26 -5.27 -20.51
CA GLU A 90 18.39 -6.10 -20.05
C GLU A 90 19.37 -5.21 -19.31
N SER A 91 19.41 -5.33 -17.97
CA SER A 91 20.05 -4.27 -17.20
C SER A 91 21.47 -4.08 -17.74
N ASN A 92 21.89 -2.83 -17.86
CA ASN A 92 23.09 -2.39 -18.59
C ASN A 92 24.40 -2.97 -18.03
N TRP A 93 24.34 -3.97 -17.15
CA TRP A 93 25.42 -4.87 -16.77
C TRP A 93 26.24 -5.37 -17.97
N SER A 94 25.64 -5.56 -19.15
CA SER A 94 26.36 -5.93 -20.38
C SER A 94 27.31 -4.84 -20.92
N SER A 95 27.21 -3.60 -20.44
CA SER A 95 28.02 -2.45 -20.85
C SER A 95 28.94 -1.93 -19.75
N VAL A 96 29.05 -2.63 -18.62
CA VAL A 96 29.94 -2.27 -17.51
C VAL A 96 31.39 -2.59 -17.89
N SER A 97 32.25 -1.57 -17.89
CA SER A 97 33.68 -1.70 -18.24
C SER A 97 34.62 -1.47 -17.06
N ASP A 98 34.13 -0.88 -15.98
CA ASP A 98 34.90 -0.45 -14.82
C ASP A 98 34.01 -0.32 -13.57
N PRO A 99 34.60 -0.15 -12.36
CA PRO A 99 33.81 -0.01 -11.14
C PRO A 99 32.86 1.20 -11.12
N ALA A 100 33.15 2.27 -11.86
CA ALA A 100 32.31 3.47 -11.88
C ALA A 100 31.03 3.22 -12.69
N SER A 101 31.16 2.67 -13.90
CA SER A 101 30.03 2.22 -14.73
C SER A 101 29.18 1.14 -14.05
N ALA A 102 29.80 0.25 -13.26
CA ALA A 102 29.07 -0.71 -12.42
C ALA A 102 28.22 -0.01 -11.35
N ALA A 103 28.78 1.01 -10.69
CA ALA A 103 28.07 1.78 -9.67
C ALA A 103 26.91 2.58 -10.28
N ASP A 104 27.10 3.17 -11.46
CA ASP A 104 26.06 3.89 -12.18
C ASP A 104 24.91 2.96 -12.61
N ALA A 105 25.24 1.77 -13.14
CA ALA A 105 24.23 0.76 -13.49
C ALA A 105 23.42 0.31 -12.26
N ALA A 106 24.10 -0.01 -11.15
CA ALA A 106 23.43 -0.39 -9.91
C ALA A 106 22.54 0.74 -9.35
N ALA A 107 22.99 2.00 -9.43
CA ALA A 107 22.20 3.15 -8.99
C ALA A 107 20.95 3.36 -9.86
N MET A 108 21.07 3.18 -11.18
CA MET A 108 19.94 3.26 -12.09
C MET A 108 18.90 2.16 -11.82
N ASP A 109 19.34 0.91 -11.65
CA ASP A 109 18.46 -0.22 -11.30
C ASP A 109 17.74 0.05 -9.97
N TYR A 110 18.48 0.48 -8.94
CA TYR A 110 17.91 0.83 -7.63
C TYR A 110 16.85 1.93 -7.72
N VAL A 111 17.13 3.01 -8.45
CA VAL A 111 16.15 4.10 -8.67
C VAL A 111 14.95 3.60 -9.46
N GLY A 112 15.16 2.68 -10.41
CA GLY A 112 14.08 2.00 -11.14
C GLY A 112 13.15 1.22 -10.21
N VAL A 113 13.73 0.47 -9.27
CA VAL A 113 12.98 -0.26 -8.23
C VAL A 113 12.22 0.70 -7.31
N LEU A 114 12.86 1.77 -6.81
CA LEU A 114 12.20 2.75 -5.94
C LEU A 114 10.99 3.41 -6.61
N LYS A 115 11.07 3.72 -7.91
CA LYS A 115 9.93 4.29 -8.65
C LYS A 115 8.75 3.33 -8.75
N LYS A 116 9.00 2.02 -8.81
CA LYS A 116 7.93 0.99 -8.81
C LYS A 116 7.31 0.85 -7.42
N GLU A 117 8.08 1.07 -6.35
CA GLU A 117 7.60 1.06 -4.96
C GLU A 117 6.86 2.35 -4.57
N ASP A 118 6.80 3.38 -5.42
CA ASP A 118 6.11 4.63 -5.07
C ASP A 118 4.58 4.50 -5.12
N THR A 119 4.04 3.44 -5.74
CA THR A 119 2.58 3.25 -5.92
C THR A 119 2.10 1.92 -5.36
N ALA A 120 1.19 1.97 -4.39
CA ALA A 120 0.56 0.78 -3.83
C ALA A 120 -0.11 -0.08 -4.91
N ASN A 121 0.12 -1.39 -4.87
CA ASN A 121 -0.40 -2.35 -5.85
C ASN A 121 -1.48 -3.28 -5.28
N LEU A 122 -1.80 -3.15 -3.99
CA LEU A 122 -2.92 -3.82 -3.33
C LEU A 122 -3.83 -2.76 -2.70
N LEU A 123 -5.07 -2.66 -3.15
CA LEU A 123 -6.07 -1.72 -2.64
C LEU A 123 -7.16 -2.47 -1.91
N ILE A 124 -7.31 -2.20 -0.61
CA ILE A 124 -8.25 -2.89 0.28
C ILE A 124 -9.38 -1.92 0.63
N ASN A 125 -10.62 -2.32 0.35
CA ASN A 125 -11.79 -1.58 0.80
C ASN A 125 -12.08 -1.94 2.27
N CYS A 126 -11.93 -0.96 3.16
CA CYS A 126 -12.18 -1.10 4.60
C CYS A 126 -13.55 -0.55 5.02
N CYS A 127 -14.33 -0.01 4.09
CA CYS A 127 -15.74 0.31 4.34
C CYS A 127 -16.52 -0.99 4.49
N LYS A 128 -17.48 -1.01 5.42
CA LYS A 128 -18.39 -2.17 5.55
C LYS A 128 -19.07 -2.40 4.19
N PRO A 129 -19.09 -3.63 3.66
CA PRO A 129 -20.04 -3.95 2.61
C PRO A 129 -21.42 -3.71 3.21
N SER A 130 -22.12 -2.66 2.77
CA SER A 130 -23.51 -2.51 3.15
C SER A 130 -24.21 -3.75 2.60
N SER A 131 -24.81 -4.55 3.47
CA SER A 131 -25.51 -5.79 3.12
C SER A 131 -26.79 -5.53 2.30
N LYS A 132 -26.88 -4.39 1.60
CA LYS A 132 -27.99 -3.96 0.75
C LYS A 132 -27.72 -4.14 -0.74
N ASP A 133 -26.49 -4.43 -1.19
CA ASP A 133 -26.18 -4.49 -2.63
C ASP A 133 -26.42 -5.86 -3.31
N LEU A 134 -27.20 -6.75 -2.69
CA LEU A 134 -27.67 -7.98 -3.35
C LEU A 134 -29.20 -8.11 -3.43
N SER A 135 -29.96 -7.14 -2.94
CA SER A 135 -31.41 -7.13 -3.14
C SER A 135 -31.92 -5.69 -3.25
N GLU A 136 -32.47 -5.40 -4.43
CA GLU A 136 -33.46 -4.34 -4.66
C GLU A 136 -32.91 -2.94 -4.99
N GLN A 137 -32.50 -2.79 -6.25
CA GLN A 137 -32.88 -1.58 -6.99
C GLN A 137 -34.41 -1.52 -7.03
N LEU A 138 -35.04 -0.73 -6.15
CA LEU A 138 -36.19 0.14 -6.42
C LEU A 138 -36.75 0.73 -5.12
N ASP A 139 -37.00 2.05 -5.18
CA ASP A 139 -37.87 2.87 -4.33
C ASP A 139 -37.36 3.45 -2.98
N ASN A 140 -37.07 4.75 -3.09
CA ASN A 140 -37.51 5.87 -2.23
C ASN A 140 -36.92 6.07 -0.81
N VAL A 141 -36.16 7.18 -0.73
CA VAL A 141 -36.21 8.27 0.28
C VAL A 141 -36.65 7.89 1.70
N ALA A 142 -35.68 7.68 2.59
CA ALA A 142 -35.81 8.02 4.01
C ALA A 142 -34.42 8.18 4.66
N LEU A 143 -34.23 9.31 5.32
CA LEU A 143 -33.14 9.61 6.25
C LEU A 143 -32.87 8.42 7.20
N GLU A 144 -31.60 8.09 7.41
CA GLU A 144 -31.11 7.68 8.72
C GLU A 144 -29.59 7.81 8.79
N ASN A 145 -29.12 8.37 9.90
CA ASN A 145 -27.74 8.68 10.19
C ASN A 145 -26.91 7.40 10.27
N GLY A 146 -26.22 7.06 9.18
CA GLY A 146 -25.12 6.11 9.23
C GLY A 146 -23.86 6.82 9.67
N SER A 147 -23.55 6.82 10.97
CA SER A 147 -22.25 7.24 11.49
C SER A 147 -21.14 6.44 10.82
N GLN A 148 -20.55 7.04 9.79
CA GLN A 148 -19.28 6.60 9.24
C GLN A 148 -18.26 6.83 10.36
N SER A 149 -17.77 5.74 10.95
CA SER A 149 -16.65 5.79 11.88
C SER A 149 -15.36 6.08 11.08
N SER A 150 -15.29 7.29 10.51
CA SER A 150 -14.03 7.84 10.03
C SER A 150 -13.22 8.18 11.29
N GLY A 151 -12.29 7.29 11.63
CA GLY A 151 -11.39 7.44 12.79
C GLY A 151 -11.20 6.20 13.65
N GLU A 152 -12.00 5.12 13.51
CA GLU A 152 -11.71 3.87 14.21
C GLU A 152 -10.59 3.08 13.53
N ALA A 153 -9.73 2.49 14.35
CA ALA A 153 -8.76 1.51 13.92
C ALA A 153 -9.48 0.26 13.37
N LYS A 154 -9.03 -0.22 12.20
CA LYS A 154 -9.52 -1.43 11.56
C LYS A 154 -8.50 -2.55 11.65
N GLN A 155 -8.97 -3.78 11.84
CA GLN A 155 -8.10 -4.95 11.77
C GLN A 155 -8.11 -5.53 10.36
N VAL A 156 -7.01 -5.40 9.63
CA VAL A 156 -6.82 -5.97 8.30
C VAL A 156 -5.98 -7.25 8.41
N ARG A 157 -6.44 -8.37 7.89
CA ARG A 157 -5.66 -9.62 7.80
C ARG A 157 -5.49 -10.04 6.36
N MET A 158 -4.25 -10.21 5.92
CA MET A 158 -3.91 -10.65 4.57
C MET A 158 -3.22 -12.02 4.63
N ASN A 159 -3.77 -13.02 3.95
CA ASN A 159 -3.13 -14.34 3.80
C ASN A 159 -2.42 -14.40 2.44
N TYR A 160 -1.19 -14.90 2.42
CA TYR A 160 -0.35 -14.86 1.24
C TYR A 160 0.68 -15.98 1.17
N ILE A 161 1.16 -16.21 -0.05
CA ILE A 161 2.28 -17.08 -0.37
C ILE A 161 3.31 -16.25 -1.15
N SER A 162 4.59 -16.40 -0.80
CA SER A 162 5.72 -15.93 -1.59
C SER A 162 6.46 -17.13 -2.16
N GLU A 163 6.68 -17.11 -3.47
CA GLU A 163 7.55 -18.06 -4.14
C GLU A 163 8.95 -17.47 -4.22
N THR A 164 9.94 -18.16 -3.65
CA THR A 164 11.33 -17.77 -3.84
C THR A 164 11.83 -18.44 -5.12
N ASP A 165 11.41 -17.90 -6.27
CA ASP A 165 12.09 -18.20 -7.52
C ASP A 165 13.53 -17.72 -7.38
N GLY A 166 14.45 -18.66 -7.53
CA GLY A 166 15.82 -18.56 -7.05
C GLY A 166 16.70 -17.58 -7.81
N CYS A 167 16.45 -16.28 -7.69
CA CYS A 167 17.40 -15.24 -8.09
C CYS A 167 18.27 -14.84 -6.88
N LEU A 168 19.01 -15.82 -6.35
CA LEU A 168 20.28 -15.56 -5.67
C LEU A 168 21.38 -16.00 -6.63
N THR A 169 21.54 -15.30 -7.76
CA THR A 169 22.83 -15.25 -8.43
C THR A 169 23.72 -14.32 -7.62
N THR A 170 24.19 -14.81 -6.48
CA THR A 170 25.42 -14.31 -5.86
C THR A 170 26.56 -14.79 -6.73
N THR A 171 26.97 -13.96 -7.69
CA THR A 171 28.27 -14.12 -8.33
C THR A 171 29.32 -13.74 -7.28
N LEU A 172 30.03 -14.74 -6.75
CA LEU A 172 31.30 -14.55 -6.04
C LEU A 172 32.42 -14.27 -7.04
#